data_AF-A0A7S3MD53-F1
#
_entry.id   AF-A0A7S3MD53-F1
#
_cell.length_a   1.000
_cell.length_b   1.000
_cell.length_c   1.000
_cell.angle_alpha   90.00
_cell.angle_beta   90.00
_cell.angle_gamma   90.00
#
_symmetry.space_group_name_H-M   'P 1'
#
loop_
_entity.id
_entity.type
_entity.pdbx_description
1 polymer ?
#
loop_
_entity_poly.entity_id
_entity_poly.type
_entity_poly.pdbx_seq_one_letter_code
_entity_poly.pdbx_strand_id
1 'polypeptide(L)'
;LSLADLCSLATPGNSEAMPVVETEVKLDFKDVLFRPKRSSLSSRSQVSVERTFTFRNSKQTWTGVPLIAANMDTIGTFEVAQVLAQRKCITAIHKHYTVEQWKAWASGKGKDMLPYVAVS
;
A
#
# COMPACT_ATOMS: atom_id res chain seq x y z
N LEU A 1 -6.98 -44.28 44.98
CA LEU A 1 -6.17 -43.24 44.31
C LEU A 1 -6.27 -43.50 42.82
N SER A 2 -7.31 -42.96 42.18
CA SER A 2 -7.56 -43.23 40.77
C SER A 2 -6.67 -42.32 39.92
N LEU A 3 -6.29 -42.79 38.73
CA LEU A 3 -5.55 -42.00 37.74
C LEU A 3 -6.26 -40.69 37.32
N ALA A 4 -7.54 -40.49 37.69
CA ALA A 4 -8.27 -39.26 37.43
C ALA A 4 -7.82 -38.08 38.31
N ASP A 5 -7.23 -38.34 39.49
CA ASP A 5 -6.87 -37.27 40.45
C ASP A 5 -5.54 -36.57 40.10
N LEU A 6 -4.72 -37.16 39.24
CA LEU A 6 -3.43 -36.59 38.81
C LEU A 6 -3.53 -35.59 37.66
N CYS A 7 -4.68 -35.51 36.97
CA CYS A 7 -4.86 -34.61 35.82
C CYS A 7 -5.31 -33.19 36.22
N SER A 8 -5.54 -32.94 37.51
CA SER A 8 -6.02 -31.65 38.06
C SER A 8 -4.88 -30.65 38.39
N LEU A 9 -3.61 -31.06 38.30
CA LEU A 9 -2.46 -30.27 38.76
C LEU A 9 -1.46 -29.88 37.65
N ALA A 10 -1.97 -29.57 36.46
CA ALA A 10 -1.16 -28.91 35.45
C ALA A 10 -1.82 -27.59 35.04
N THR A 11 -1.51 -26.53 35.77
CA THR A 11 -1.44 -25.20 35.17
C THR A 11 -0.06 -25.03 34.55
N PRO A 12 0.03 -24.85 33.23
CA PRO A 12 1.05 -23.99 32.65
C PRO A 12 0.30 -22.84 31.95
N GLY A 13 0.50 -21.58 32.31
CA GLY A 13 1.82 -20.97 32.26
C GLY A 13 2.25 -20.85 30.80
N ASN A 14 1.61 -19.91 30.08
CA ASN A 14 1.99 -19.32 28.79
C ASN A 14 3.11 -20.02 27.98
N SER A 15 2.75 -20.79 26.94
CA SER A 15 3.64 -21.00 25.79
C SER A 15 2.81 -21.37 24.55
N GLU A 16 3.05 -20.61 23.47
CA GLU A 16 2.57 -20.80 22.10
C GLU A 16 1.06 -20.65 21.86
N ALA A 17 0.65 -19.41 21.56
CA ALA A 17 -0.61 -19.18 20.85
C ALA A 17 -0.56 -19.94 19.53
N MET A 18 -1.26 -21.08 19.45
CA MET A 18 -1.43 -21.81 18.21
C MET A 18 -1.90 -20.85 17.11
N PRO A 19 -1.24 -20.83 15.92
CA PRO A 19 -1.69 -20.01 14.82
C PRO A 19 -3.17 -20.31 14.53
N VAL A 20 -4.02 -19.30 14.59
CA VAL A 20 -5.41 -19.43 14.16
C VAL A 20 -5.37 -19.63 12.65
N VAL A 21 -5.59 -20.87 12.21
CA VAL A 21 -5.64 -21.19 10.79
C VAL A 21 -7.01 -20.79 10.25
N GLU A 22 -7.04 -19.72 9.44
CA GLU A 22 -8.23 -19.33 8.71
C GLU A 22 -8.50 -20.35 7.58
N THR A 23 -9.63 -21.05 7.66
CA THR A 23 -10.04 -22.08 6.68
C THR A 23 -11.02 -21.56 5.62
N GLU A 24 -11.35 -20.26 5.68
CA GLU A 24 -12.29 -19.64 4.75
C GLU A 24 -11.72 -19.50 3.33
N VAL A 25 -12.60 -19.59 2.33
CA VAL A 25 -12.25 -19.40 0.93
C VAL A 25 -11.78 -17.96 0.69
N LYS A 26 -10.56 -17.79 0.20
CA LYS A 26 -10.01 -16.50 -0.24
C LYS A 26 -10.10 -16.41 -1.76
N LEU A 27 -10.66 -15.31 -2.27
CA LEU A 27 -10.79 -15.07 -3.70
C LEU A 27 -9.62 -14.20 -4.19
N ASP A 28 -9.02 -14.59 -5.31
CA ASP A 28 -8.01 -13.81 -6.03
C ASP A 28 -8.65 -13.05 -7.21
N PHE A 29 -7.92 -12.14 -7.84
CA PHE A 29 -8.42 -11.32 -8.96
C PHE A 29 -8.88 -12.15 -10.16
N LYS A 30 -8.33 -13.35 -10.34
CA LYS A 30 -8.72 -14.29 -11.41
C LYS A 30 -10.07 -14.99 -11.15
N ASP A 31 -10.52 -15.03 -9.90
CA ASP A 31 -11.72 -15.76 -9.48
C ASP A 31 -12.99 -14.90 -9.58
N VAL A 32 -12.84 -13.60 -9.85
CA VAL A 32 -13.94 -12.63 -9.84
C VAL A 32 -13.98 -11.79 -11.12
N LEU A 33 -15.19 -11.40 -11.53
CA LEU A 33 -15.41 -10.49 -12.65
C LEU A 33 -16.31 -9.33 -12.22
N PHE A 34 -16.06 -8.15 -12.75
CA PHE A 34 -16.96 -7.02 -12.56
C PHE A 34 -18.26 -7.23 -13.34
N ARG A 35 -19.40 -7.16 -12.66
CA ARG A 35 -20.72 -7.13 -13.32
C ARG A 35 -20.89 -5.79 -14.05
N PRO A 36 -21.06 -5.77 -15.39
CA PRO A 36 -21.26 -4.52 -16.11
C PRO A 36 -22.54 -3.81 -15.64
N LYS A 37 -22.45 -2.49 -15.46
CA LYS A 37 -23.58 -1.61 -15.14
C LYS A 37 -23.65 -0.51 -16.20
N ARG A 38 -24.85 -0.16 -16.68
CA ARG A 38 -25.00 0.92 -17.66
C ARG A 38 -24.52 2.24 -17.07
N SER A 39 -23.64 2.92 -17.79
CA SER A 39 -23.19 4.28 -17.50
C SER A 39 -23.95 5.30 -18.35
N SER A 40 -24.08 6.53 -17.87
CA SER A 40 -24.57 7.68 -18.64
C SER A 40 -23.49 8.38 -19.47
N LEU A 41 -22.21 8.00 -19.29
CA LEU A 41 -21.07 8.58 -20.00
C LEU A 41 -20.98 8.04 -21.44
N SER A 42 -20.71 8.93 -22.39
CA SER A 42 -20.57 8.59 -23.81
C SER A 42 -19.17 8.10 -24.18
N SER A 43 -18.15 8.47 -23.39
CA SER A 43 -16.75 8.08 -23.62
C SER A 43 -16.03 7.71 -22.32
N ARG A 44 -15.11 6.74 -22.40
CA ARG A 44 -14.22 6.33 -21.30
C ARG A 44 -13.29 7.46 -20.84
N SER A 45 -12.99 8.43 -21.71
CA SER A 45 -12.15 9.58 -21.39
C SER A 45 -12.82 10.58 -20.42
N GLN A 46 -14.13 10.49 -20.24
CA GLN A 46 -14.88 11.36 -19.32
C GLN A 46 -14.86 10.86 -17.88
N VAL A 47 -14.30 9.67 -17.63
CA VAL A 47 -14.22 9.10 -16.28
C VAL A 47 -13.02 9.69 -15.55
N SER A 48 -13.26 10.39 -14.45
CA SER A 48 -12.20 10.74 -13.51
C SER A 48 -11.86 9.56 -12.62
N VAL A 49 -10.57 9.20 -12.59
CA VAL A 49 -10.01 8.14 -11.72
C VAL A 49 -9.37 8.75 -10.47
N GLU A 50 -9.38 10.08 -10.32
CA GLU A 50 -8.84 10.74 -9.14
C GLU A 50 -9.69 10.41 -7.90
N ARG A 51 -8.98 10.12 -6.80
CA ARG A 51 -9.55 9.77 -5.50
C ARG A 51 -8.85 10.58 -4.41
N THR A 52 -9.63 10.97 -3.41
CA THR A 52 -9.12 11.60 -2.20
C THR A 52 -9.01 10.54 -1.11
N PHE A 53 -7.81 10.37 -0.57
CA PHE A 53 -7.51 9.46 0.54
C PHE A 53 -7.16 10.25 1.78
N THR A 54 -7.67 9.81 2.93
CA THR A 54 -7.27 10.31 4.25
C THR A 54 -6.40 9.27 4.92
N PHE A 55 -5.12 9.60 5.16
CA PHE A 55 -4.18 8.65 5.75
C PHE A 55 -4.50 8.40 7.22
N ARG A 56 -4.55 7.12 7.63
CA ARG A 56 -4.96 6.70 8.98
C ARG A 56 -4.08 7.31 10.08
N ASN A 57 -2.76 7.31 9.88
CA ASN A 57 -1.78 7.68 10.90
C ASN A 57 -1.51 9.18 10.94
N SER A 58 -1.30 9.82 9.78
CA SER A 58 -0.98 11.25 9.71
C SER A 58 -2.21 12.17 9.69
N LYS A 59 -3.41 11.63 9.42
CA LYS A 59 -4.66 12.38 9.18
C LYS A 59 -4.59 13.36 8.00
N GLN A 60 -3.52 13.34 7.22
CA GLN A 60 -3.38 14.16 6.03
C GLN A 60 -4.30 13.66 4.92
N THR A 61 -4.78 14.58 4.10
CA THR A 61 -5.58 14.29 2.91
C THR A 61 -4.71 14.45 1.67
N TRP A 62 -4.80 13.48 0.76
CA TRP A 62 -4.11 13.51 -0.52
C TRP A 62 -5.09 13.15 -1.63
N THR A 63 -5.01 13.86 -2.76
CA THR A 63 -5.86 13.64 -3.92
C THR A 63 -5.01 13.35 -5.14
N GLY A 64 -5.29 12.24 -5.81
CA GLY A 64 -4.59 11.84 -7.02
C GLY A 64 -5.12 10.53 -7.58
N VAL A 65 -4.39 9.94 -8.52
CA VAL A 65 -4.75 8.66 -9.12
C VAL A 65 -4.30 7.53 -8.18
N PRO A 66 -5.15 6.53 -7.87
CA PRO A 66 -4.82 5.41 -6.98
C PRO A 66 -3.87 4.41 -7.66
N LEU A 67 -2.68 4.89 -8.02
CA LEU A 67 -1.60 4.13 -8.61
C LEU A 67 -0.31 4.53 -7.88
N ILE A 68 0.41 3.52 -7.38
CA ILE A 68 1.63 3.69 -6.62
C ILE A 68 2.71 2.82 -7.26
N ALA A 69 3.82 3.44 -7.68
CA ALA A 69 4.98 2.69 -8.14
C ALA A 69 5.68 2.03 -6.94
N ALA A 70 6.09 0.78 -7.12
CA ALA A 70 6.67 -0.03 -6.05
C ALA A 70 8.05 0.49 -5.62
N ASN A 71 8.35 0.32 -4.33
CA ASN A 71 9.65 0.59 -3.74
C ASN A 71 10.65 -0.51 -4.17
N MET A 72 11.18 -0.39 -5.38
CA MET A 72 12.15 -1.31 -5.99
C MET A 72 13.23 -0.54 -6.74
N ASP A 73 14.44 -1.09 -6.78
CA ASP A 73 15.65 -0.38 -7.26
C ASP A 73 15.54 0.13 -8.72
N THR A 74 14.77 -0.54 -9.56
CA THR A 74 14.59 -0.17 -10.98
C THR A 74 13.25 0.53 -11.26
N ILE A 75 12.38 0.67 -10.26
CA ILE A 75 11.04 1.27 -10.40
C ILE A 75 10.94 2.57 -9.62
N GLY A 76 11.40 2.57 -8.37
CA GLY A 76 11.32 3.70 -7.44
C GLY A 76 12.45 4.71 -7.64
N THR A 77 12.73 5.13 -8.87
CA THR A 77 13.78 6.12 -9.16
C THR A 77 13.23 7.55 -9.22
N PHE A 78 14.11 8.55 -9.08
CA PHE A 78 13.74 9.96 -9.16
C PHE A 78 13.17 10.37 -10.51
N GLU A 79 13.60 9.73 -11.60
CA GLU A 79 13.10 9.95 -12.95
C GLU A 79 11.67 9.43 -13.10
N VAL A 80 11.38 8.26 -12.52
CA VAL A 80 10.02 7.69 -12.53
C VAL A 80 9.07 8.57 -11.73
N ALA A 81 9.52 9.07 -10.57
CA ALA A 81 8.74 10.04 -9.79
C ALA A 81 8.41 11.30 -10.60
N GLN A 82 9.33 11.79 -11.42
CA GLN A 82 9.09 12.95 -12.28
C GLN A 82 7.96 12.73 -13.30
N VAL A 83 7.93 11.56 -13.92
CA VAL A 83 6.92 11.23 -14.93
C VAL A 83 5.56 10.92 -14.29
N LEU A 84 5.56 10.20 -13.17
CA LEU A 84 4.33 9.80 -12.50
C LEU A 84 3.65 10.95 -11.76
N ALA A 85 4.41 11.89 -11.20
CA ALA A 85 3.85 13.08 -10.56
C ALA A 85 3.03 13.93 -11.54
N GLN A 86 3.42 14.02 -12.81
CA GLN A 86 2.64 14.71 -13.86
C GLN A 86 1.26 14.08 -14.08
N ARG A 87 1.10 12.80 -13.75
CA ARG A 87 -0.17 12.06 -13.81
C ARG A 87 -0.85 11.94 -12.45
N LYS A 88 -0.37 12.67 -11.43
CA LYS A 88 -0.83 12.62 -10.03
C LYS A 88 -0.76 11.22 -9.42
N CYS A 89 0.22 10.41 -9.83
CA CYS A 89 0.47 9.07 -9.30
C CYS A 89 1.62 9.11 -8.27
N ILE A 90 1.56 8.26 -7.25
CA ILE A 90 2.59 8.21 -6.21
C ILE A 90 3.76 7.32 -6.67
N THR A 91 4.98 7.68 -6.31
CA THR A 91 6.16 6.82 -6.46
C THR A 91 6.78 6.54 -5.10
N ALA A 92 6.90 5.27 -4.72
CA ALA A 92 7.68 4.88 -3.56
C ALA A 92 9.16 4.76 -3.97
N ILE A 93 9.99 5.67 -3.49
CA ILE A 93 11.40 5.75 -3.87
C ILE A 93 12.22 4.71 -3.10
N HIS A 94 13.18 4.09 -3.79
CA HIS A 94 14.05 3.10 -3.20
C HIS A 94 15.07 3.67 -2.20
N LYS A 95 15.49 2.85 -1.24
CA LYS A 95 16.39 3.25 -0.14
C LYS A 95 17.85 3.50 -0.52
N HIS A 96 18.25 3.19 -1.76
CA HIS A 96 19.66 3.29 -2.19
C HIS A 96 20.15 4.72 -2.49
N TYR A 97 19.30 5.74 -2.36
CA TYR A 97 19.71 7.13 -2.51
C TYR A 97 20.25 7.73 -1.21
N THR A 98 21.38 8.42 -1.31
CA THR A 98 21.93 9.14 -0.17
C THR A 98 21.11 10.40 0.14
N VAL A 99 21.27 10.93 1.35
CA VAL A 99 20.56 12.14 1.80
C VAL A 99 20.94 13.35 0.94
N GLU A 100 22.19 13.41 0.46
CA GLU A 100 22.67 14.47 -0.42
C GLU A 100 21.97 14.43 -1.78
N GLN A 101 21.79 13.23 -2.35
CA GLN A 101 21.06 13.05 -3.60
C GLN A 101 19.60 13.47 -3.46
N TRP A 102 18.96 13.12 -2.35
CA TRP A 102 17.61 13.57 -2.02
C TRP A 102 17.49 15.08 -1.90
N LYS A 103 18.41 15.73 -1.18
CA LYS A 103 18.43 17.18 -1.02
C LYS A 103 18.61 17.89 -2.36
N ALA A 104 19.53 17.39 -3.19
CA ALA A 104 19.78 17.91 -4.53
C ALA A 104 18.54 17.78 -5.43
N TRP A 105 17.89 16.61 -5.40
CA TRP A 105 16.68 16.36 -6.19
C TRP A 105 15.50 17.21 -5.72
N ALA A 106 15.23 17.24 -4.40
CA ALA A 106 14.10 17.97 -3.80
C ALA A 106 14.23 19.50 -3.95
N SER A 107 15.46 20.02 -3.98
CA SER A 107 15.72 21.46 -4.19
C SER A 107 15.70 21.85 -5.67
N GLY A 108 15.89 20.89 -6.58
CA GLY A 108 15.85 21.08 -8.02
C GLY A 108 14.54 20.60 -8.63
N LYS A 109 14.64 19.59 -9.50
CA LYS A 109 13.53 19.09 -10.34
C LYS A 109 12.39 18.45 -9.54
N GLY A 110 12.65 17.97 -8.32
CA GLY A 110 11.69 17.23 -7.50
C GLY A 110 10.76 18.09 -6.65
N LYS A 111 10.96 19.42 -6.60
CA LYS A 111 10.26 20.32 -5.67
C LYS A 111 8.75 20.23 -5.76
N ASP A 112 8.20 20.25 -6.97
CA ASP A 112 6.75 20.19 -7.21
C ASP A 112 6.17 18.77 -7.09
N MET A 113 7.05 17.77 -6.98
CA MET A 113 6.72 16.34 -7.04
C MET A 113 6.74 15.68 -5.66
N LEU A 114 7.25 16.39 -4.65
CA LEU A 114 7.26 15.94 -3.25
C LEU A 114 5.89 15.44 -2.75
N PRO A 115 4.73 16.03 -3.12
CA PRO A 115 3.42 15.52 -2.71
C PRO A 115 3.08 14.12 -3.28
N TYR A 116 3.81 13.67 -4.29
CA TYR A 116 3.59 12.42 -5.02
C TYR A 116 4.70 11.39 -4.77
N VAL A 117 5.47 11.57 -3.71
CA VAL A 117 6.59 10.69 -3.37
C VAL A 117 6.41 10.12 -1.97
N ALA A 118 6.70 8.83 -1.83
CA ALA A 118 6.74 8.12 -0.56
C ALA A 118 8.15 7.53 -0.33
N VAL A 119 8.56 7.49 0.93
CA VAL A 119 9.87 6.96 1.37
C VAL A 119 9.65 6.08 2.60
N SER A 120 10.40 4.98 2.70
CA SER A 120 10.42 4.07 3.85
C SER A 120 11.81 3.99 4.45
#